data_AF-A0A1Q4NUH2-F1
#
_entry.id   AF-A0A1Q4NUH2-F1
#
_cell.length_a   1.000
_cell.length_b   1.000
_cell.length_c   1.000
_cell.angle_alpha   90.00
_cell.angle_beta   90.00
_cell.angle_gamma   90.00
#
_symmetry.space_group_name_H-M   'P 1'
#
loop_
_entity.id
_entity.type
_entity.pdbx_description
1 polymer ?
#
loop_
_entity_poly.entity_id
_entity_poly.type
_entity_poly.pdbx_seq_one_letter_code
_entity_poly.pdbx_strand_id
1 'polypeptide(L)'
;MKILMTGLFCCALAAPLMAQAETGPWASGWGQGTTEYSVRGQGQSQLYIGCDPYKAMFVMFTDAAGLSLTNYDAQTQTRSFYVSVDGSDPILFNDVLSRVGADSVRFAWDKLRKGKTVVVSGEGMQTTRFTLKGAGQVLPAFSQSDCKVGAAIPAGEN
;
A
#
# COMPACT_ATOMS: atom_id res chain seq x y z
N MET A 1 11.12 23.14 -63.78
CA MET A 1 11.37 23.47 -62.36
C MET A 1 10.17 23.00 -61.54
N LYS A 2 10.31 21.90 -60.80
CA LYS A 2 9.33 21.41 -59.81
C LYS A 2 10.12 20.53 -58.85
N ILE A 3 10.51 21.09 -57.71
CA ILE A 3 11.18 20.36 -56.63
C ILE A 3 10.09 20.06 -55.60
N LEU A 4 9.86 18.77 -55.38
CA LEU A 4 8.94 18.24 -54.37
C LEU A 4 9.64 18.36 -53.00
N MET A 5 9.15 19.20 -52.10
CA MET A 5 9.60 19.22 -50.69
C MET A 5 8.69 18.33 -49.86
N THR A 6 9.18 17.14 -49.55
CA THR A 6 8.58 16.18 -48.62
C THR A 6 8.81 16.70 -47.20
N GLY A 7 7.74 17.13 -46.52
CA GLY A 7 7.79 17.57 -45.13
C GLY A 7 7.97 16.37 -44.18
N LEU A 8 9.09 16.35 -43.46
CA LEU A 8 9.40 15.36 -42.43
C LEU A 8 8.57 15.67 -41.17
N PHE A 9 7.53 14.88 -40.92
CA PHE A 9 6.73 14.94 -39.69
C PHE A 9 7.49 14.26 -38.56
N CYS A 10 8.26 15.02 -37.80
CA CYS A 10 8.93 14.54 -36.59
C CYS A 10 7.89 14.36 -35.47
N CYS A 11 7.33 13.15 -35.34
CA CYS A 11 6.63 12.74 -34.12
C CYS A 11 7.63 12.75 -32.95
N ALA A 12 7.57 13.79 -32.13
CA ALA A 12 8.25 13.80 -30.85
C ALA A 12 7.65 12.68 -29.98
N LEU A 13 8.45 11.63 -29.75
CA LEU A 13 8.15 10.60 -28.76
C LEU A 13 8.08 11.27 -27.39
N ALA A 14 6.86 11.51 -26.89
CA ALA A 14 6.64 11.79 -25.49
C ALA A 14 7.02 10.53 -24.71
N ALA A 15 8.23 10.50 -24.15
CA ALA A 15 8.56 9.51 -23.13
C ALA A 15 7.54 9.67 -21.99
N PRO A 16 6.91 8.58 -21.51
CA PRO A 16 6.08 8.68 -20.32
C PRO A 16 7.01 9.08 -19.17
N LEU A 17 6.92 10.34 -18.78
CA LEU A 17 7.51 10.85 -17.56
C LEU A 17 6.81 10.06 -16.45
N MET A 18 7.49 9.04 -15.93
CA MET A 18 7.07 8.40 -14.68
C MET A 18 7.07 9.51 -13.65
N ALA A 19 5.89 10.07 -13.36
CA ALA A 19 5.72 11.08 -12.34
C ALA A 19 6.33 10.50 -11.06
N GLN A 20 7.44 11.06 -10.62
CA GLN A 20 8.08 10.68 -9.37
C GLN A 20 7.13 11.10 -8.25
N ALA A 21 6.26 10.18 -7.84
CA ALA A 21 5.28 10.41 -6.80
C ALA A 21 5.99 10.50 -5.44
N GLU A 22 6.36 11.71 -5.04
CA GLU A 22 6.63 12.04 -3.64
C GLU A 22 5.36 12.68 -3.07
N THR A 23 4.65 11.96 -2.19
CA THR A 23 3.54 12.53 -1.40
C THR A 23 3.55 11.89 -0.02
N GLY A 24 3.32 12.74 1.01
CA GLY A 24 3.12 12.47 2.44
C GLY A 24 4.22 11.69 3.20
N PRO A 25 4.80 12.20 4.32
CA PRO A 25 5.52 11.33 5.23
C PRO A 25 4.56 10.29 5.84
N TRP A 26 5.13 9.19 6.34
CA TRP A 26 4.36 8.30 7.20
C TRP A 26 3.83 9.06 8.43
N ALA A 27 2.61 8.75 8.82
CA ALA A 27 1.95 9.34 9.98
C ALA A 27 1.43 8.23 10.90
N SER A 28 1.42 8.51 12.20
CA SER A 28 0.73 7.71 13.21
C SER A 28 -0.33 8.53 13.94
N GLY A 29 -1.39 7.88 14.37
CA GLY A 29 -2.45 8.45 15.20
C GLY A 29 -2.98 7.44 16.21
N TRP A 30 -3.82 7.91 17.12
CA TRP A 30 -4.59 7.05 18.00
C TRP A 30 -6.04 7.54 18.04
N GLY A 31 -6.98 6.61 17.88
CA GLY A 31 -8.40 6.90 17.88
C GLY A 31 -9.20 5.67 18.28
N GLN A 32 -10.15 5.84 19.20
CA GLN A 32 -11.11 4.79 19.59
C GLN A 32 -10.45 3.44 19.97
N GLY A 33 -9.29 3.46 20.64
CA GLY A 33 -8.57 2.25 21.03
C GLY A 33 -7.70 1.62 19.93
N THR A 34 -7.64 2.24 18.74
CA THR A 34 -6.83 1.79 17.62
C THR A 34 -5.63 2.71 17.43
N THR A 35 -4.43 2.13 17.34
CA THR A 35 -3.24 2.81 16.85
C THR A 35 -3.23 2.74 15.33
N GLU A 36 -3.16 3.89 14.67
CA GLU A 36 -3.29 4.02 13.21
C GLU A 36 -1.95 4.42 12.60
N TYR A 37 -1.64 3.85 11.43
CA TYR A 37 -0.47 4.20 10.63
C TYR A 37 -0.90 4.42 9.18
N SER A 38 -0.35 5.44 8.52
CA SER A 38 -0.64 5.61 7.10
C SER A 38 0.44 6.35 6.34
N VAL A 39 0.43 6.14 5.03
CA VAL A 39 1.15 6.95 4.03
C VAL A 39 0.19 7.25 2.88
N ARG A 40 0.23 8.49 2.38
CA ARG A 40 -0.62 8.96 1.27
C ARG A 40 0.22 9.21 0.04
N GLY A 41 -0.27 8.80 -1.11
CA GLY A 41 0.37 9.00 -2.41
C GLY A 41 -0.32 10.10 -3.21
N GLN A 42 -0.16 10.03 -4.54
CA GLN A 42 -0.86 10.93 -5.46
C GLN A 42 -2.35 10.56 -5.58
N GLY A 43 -3.17 11.52 -5.97
CA GLY A 43 -4.62 11.31 -6.09
C GLY A 43 -5.24 10.94 -4.73
N GLN A 44 -6.06 9.89 -4.70
CA GLN A 44 -6.65 9.37 -3.47
C GLN A 44 -5.84 8.24 -2.82
N SER A 45 -4.65 7.95 -3.35
CA SER A 45 -3.96 6.73 -2.95
C SER A 45 -3.47 6.77 -1.50
N GLN A 46 -3.65 5.65 -0.79
CA GLN A 46 -3.28 5.52 0.60
C GLN A 46 -2.99 4.06 0.94
N LEU A 47 -1.95 3.83 1.74
CA LEU A 47 -1.82 2.60 2.52
C LEU A 47 -2.15 2.96 3.97
N TYR A 48 -3.15 2.29 4.54
CA TYR A 48 -3.63 2.51 5.89
C TYR A 48 -3.58 1.21 6.69
N ILE A 49 -3.16 1.33 7.96
CA ILE A 49 -3.05 0.22 8.89
C ILE A 49 -3.64 0.64 10.24
N GLY A 50 -4.61 -0.11 10.74
CA GLY A 50 -5.20 0.06 12.06
C GLY A 50 -4.85 -1.12 12.96
N CYS A 51 -4.40 -0.83 14.18
CA CYS A 51 -3.96 -1.83 15.14
C CYS A 51 -4.68 -1.65 16.47
N ASP A 52 -5.55 -2.60 16.76
CA ASP A 52 -6.25 -2.74 18.03
C ASP A 52 -5.69 -3.97 18.76
N PRO A 53 -5.38 -3.87 20.06
CA PRO A 53 -4.72 -4.94 20.80
C PRO A 53 -5.57 -6.21 21.01
N TYR A 54 -6.87 -6.17 20.70
CA TYR A 54 -7.83 -7.24 20.95
C TYR A 54 -8.40 -7.89 19.69
N LYS A 55 -8.24 -7.29 18.51
CA LYS A 55 -8.78 -7.79 17.22
C LYS A 55 -7.71 -7.86 16.14
N ALA A 56 -8.02 -8.56 15.05
CA ALA A 56 -7.14 -8.61 13.87
C ALA A 56 -6.77 -7.19 13.42
N MET A 57 -5.55 -6.95 12.97
CA MET A 57 -5.20 -5.66 12.40
C MET A 57 -6.06 -5.37 11.17
N PHE A 58 -6.44 -4.11 10.98
CA PHE A 58 -7.08 -3.62 9.77
C PHE A 58 -6.02 -3.13 8.80
N VAL A 59 -6.12 -3.50 7.53
CA VAL A 59 -5.30 -2.98 6.46
C VAL A 59 -6.18 -2.58 5.29
N MET A 60 -5.87 -1.44 4.69
CA MET A 60 -6.56 -0.93 3.52
C MET A 60 -5.55 -0.35 2.54
N PHE A 61 -5.69 -0.73 1.28
CA PHE A 61 -5.03 -0.07 0.17
C PHE A 61 -6.09 0.62 -0.68
N THR A 62 -5.93 1.93 -0.86
CA THR A 62 -6.69 2.76 -1.80
C THR A 62 -5.77 3.18 -2.94
N ASP A 63 -6.20 2.99 -4.17
CA ASP A 63 -5.43 3.43 -5.35
C ASP A 63 -5.67 4.90 -5.71
N ALA A 64 -4.97 5.40 -6.73
CA ALA A 64 -5.06 6.80 -7.13
C ALA A 64 -6.46 7.22 -7.61
N ALA A 65 -7.28 6.27 -8.08
CA ALA A 65 -8.66 6.47 -8.52
C ALA A 65 -9.68 6.36 -7.39
N GLY A 66 -9.27 5.98 -6.17
CA GLY A 66 -10.14 5.84 -5.00
C GLY A 66 -10.74 4.46 -4.82
N LEU A 67 -10.39 3.47 -5.65
CA LEU A 67 -10.80 2.09 -5.40
C LEU A 67 -10.04 1.56 -4.18
N SER A 68 -10.72 0.81 -3.31
CA SER A 68 -10.13 0.29 -2.07
C SER A 68 -10.29 -1.22 -1.92
N LEU A 69 -9.28 -1.87 -1.34
CA LEU A 69 -9.34 -3.23 -0.84
C LEU A 69 -9.00 -3.23 0.64
N THR A 70 -9.81 -3.94 1.43
CA THR A 70 -9.60 -4.10 2.88
C THR A 70 -9.74 -5.57 3.28
N ASN A 71 -9.23 -5.90 4.45
CA ASN A 71 -9.45 -7.22 5.06
C ASN A 71 -10.71 -7.30 5.92
N TYR A 72 -11.45 -6.20 6.14
CA TYR A 72 -12.67 -6.20 6.99
C TYR A 72 -13.97 -6.20 6.19
N ASP A 73 -13.98 -5.58 5.01
CA ASP A 73 -15.15 -5.58 4.14
C ASP A 73 -15.33 -6.96 3.48
N ALA A 74 -16.51 -7.55 3.70
CA ALA A 74 -16.84 -8.89 3.21
C ALA A 74 -16.76 -9.04 1.67
N GLN A 75 -16.93 -7.95 0.92
CA GLN A 75 -16.82 -7.91 -0.54
C GLN A 75 -15.37 -7.86 -1.02
N THR A 76 -14.45 -7.34 -0.20
CA THR A 76 -13.04 -7.17 -0.58
C THR A 76 -12.10 -8.17 0.10
N GLN A 77 -12.50 -8.81 1.19
CA GLN A 77 -11.66 -9.74 1.96
C GLN A 77 -11.15 -10.95 1.15
N THR A 78 -11.81 -11.30 0.06
CA THR A 78 -11.41 -12.40 -0.84
C THR A 78 -10.42 -11.97 -1.92
N ARG A 79 -10.22 -10.66 -2.09
CA ARG A 79 -9.32 -10.08 -3.10
C ARG A 79 -8.00 -9.73 -2.42
N SER A 80 -6.91 -10.03 -3.10
CA SER A 80 -5.58 -9.80 -2.54
C SER A 80 -5.02 -8.42 -2.90
N PHE A 81 -4.27 -7.85 -1.97
CA PHE A 81 -3.29 -6.82 -2.31
C PHE A 81 -1.92 -7.13 -1.71
N TYR A 82 -0.89 -6.70 -2.43
CA TYR A 82 0.49 -7.07 -2.22
C TYR A 82 1.35 -5.84 -2.04
N VAL A 83 2.45 -6.00 -1.31
CA VAL A 83 3.49 -4.99 -1.17
C VAL A 83 4.81 -5.52 -1.73
N SER A 84 5.52 -4.70 -2.50
CA SER A 84 6.88 -4.95 -2.98
C SER A 84 7.77 -3.82 -2.49
N VAL A 85 8.72 -4.15 -1.61
CA VAL A 85 9.61 -3.16 -0.99
C VAL A 85 10.94 -3.16 -1.71
N ASP A 86 11.37 -1.99 -2.18
CA ASP A 86 12.62 -1.80 -2.92
C ASP A 86 12.80 -2.76 -4.12
N GLY A 87 11.68 -3.12 -4.77
CA GLY A 87 11.66 -4.02 -5.93
C GLY A 87 11.77 -5.51 -5.57
N SER A 88 11.54 -5.90 -4.31
CA SER A 88 11.43 -7.30 -3.91
C SER A 88 10.24 -8.00 -4.56
N ASP A 89 10.21 -9.33 -4.46
CA ASP A 89 9.01 -10.09 -4.81
C ASP A 89 7.77 -9.57 -4.03
N PRO A 90 6.57 -9.61 -4.64
CA PRO A 90 5.34 -9.21 -3.99
C PRO A 90 5.02 -10.07 -2.75
N ILE A 91 4.66 -9.42 -1.66
CA ILE A 91 4.28 -10.06 -0.39
C ILE A 91 2.80 -9.79 -0.13
N LEU A 92 2.01 -10.83 0.08
CA LEU A 92 0.59 -10.70 0.43
C LEU A 92 0.45 -9.95 1.76
N PHE A 93 -0.34 -8.88 1.80
CA PHE A 93 -0.42 -8.00 2.96
C PHE A 93 -1.78 -7.93 3.65
N ASN A 94 -2.84 -8.43 3.01
CA ASN A 94 -4.20 -8.39 3.56
C ASN A 94 -4.78 -9.73 4.01
N ASP A 95 -4.03 -10.82 3.88
CA ASP A 95 -4.33 -12.05 4.62
C ASP A 95 -3.73 -11.97 6.02
N VAL A 96 -4.50 -11.41 6.95
CA VAL A 96 -4.08 -11.24 8.35
C VAL A 96 -4.48 -12.42 9.24
N LEU A 97 -5.22 -13.39 8.70
CA LEU A 97 -5.86 -14.46 9.46
C LEU A 97 -5.14 -15.80 9.34
N SER A 98 -4.74 -16.17 8.12
CA SER A 98 -4.09 -17.46 7.91
C SER A 98 -2.68 -17.43 8.51
N ARG A 99 -2.15 -18.61 8.87
CA ARG A 99 -0.77 -18.71 9.38
C ARG A 99 0.25 -18.15 8.38
N VAL A 100 0.09 -18.49 7.11
CA VAL A 100 1.00 -18.07 6.04
C VAL A 100 0.86 -16.57 5.77
N GLY A 101 -0.36 -16.06 5.76
CA GLY A 101 -0.65 -14.63 5.64
C GLY A 101 -0.07 -13.84 6.80
N ALA A 102 -0.27 -14.29 8.04
CA ALA A 102 0.30 -13.67 9.24
C ALA A 102 1.83 -13.57 9.18
N ASP A 103 2.52 -14.60 8.70
CA ASP A 103 3.97 -14.56 8.51
C ASP A 103 4.39 -13.59 7.40
N SER A 104 3.61 -13.54 6.32
CA SER A 104 3.80 -12.60 5.20
C SER A 104 3.64 -11.15 5.66
N VAL A 105 2.62 -10.86 6.47
CA VAL A 105 2.37 -9.54 7.06
C VAL A 105 3.52 -9.11 7.97
N ARG A 106 4.00 -10.00 8.86
CA ARG A 106 5.16 -9.69 9.72
C ARG A 106 6.43 -9.42 8.92
N PHE A 107 6.65 -10.21 7.87
CA PHE A 107 7.80 -10.02 6.98
C PHE A 107 7.71 -8.69 6.21
N ALA A 108 6.54 -8.38 5.64
CA ALA A 108 6.28 -7.11 4.99
C ALA A 108 6.43 -5.92 5.95
N TRP A 109 5.92 -6.02 7.18
CA TRP A 109 6.07 -4.98 8.20
C TRP A 109 7.54 -4.65 8.47
N ASP A 110 8.39 -5.66 8.67
CA ASP A 110 9.83 -5.45 8.87
C ASP A 110 10.50 -4.78 7.66
N LYS A 111 10.07 -5.16 6.44
CA LYS A 111 10.55 -4.54 5.19
C LYS A 111 10.11 -3.08 5.08
N LEU A 112 8.84 -2.76 5.35
CA LEU A 112 8.31 -1.39 5.33
C LEU A 112 9.10 -0.46 6.26
N ARG A 113 9.50 -0.94 7.44
CA ARG A 113 10.30 -0.17 8.39
C ARG A 113 11.70 0.19 7.90
N LYS A 114 12.30 -0.67 7.08
CA LYS A 114 13.73 -0.61 6.70
C LYS A 114 13.96 -0.15 5.26
N GLY A 115 12.94 -0.28 4.41
CA GLY A 115 13.05 0.00 2.99
C GLY A 115 13.03 1.50 2.66
N LYS A 116 13.16 1.81 1.37
CA LYS A 116 13.13 3.19 0.85
C LYS A 116 11.83 3.51 0.12
N THR A 117 11.30 2.54 -0.60
CA THR A 117 10.05 2.66 -1.34
C THR A 117 9.23 1.39 -1.25
N VAL A 118 7.91 1.51 -1.33
CA VAL A 118 6.99 0.39 -1.47
C VAL A 118 6.11 0.60 -2.69
N VAL A 119 5.92 -0.45 -3.47
CA VAL A 119 4.90 -0.53 -4.51
C VAL A 119 3.77 -1.41 -3.98
N VAL A 120 2.55 -0.91 -4.01
CA VAL A 120 1.35 -1.63 -3.60
C VAL A 120 0.49 -1.90 -4.82
N SER A 121 0.11 -3.15 -5.02
CA SER A 121 -0.77 -3.61 -6.10
C SER A 121 -1.94 -4.38 -5.53
N GLY A 122 -3.13 -4.14 -6.06
CA GLY A 122 -4.34 -4.88 -5.72
C GLY A 122 -5.02 -5.41 -6.98
N GLU A 123 -5.75 -6.50 -6.85
CA GLU A 123 -6.52 -7.07 -7.96
C GLU A 123 -7.46 -6.02 -8.57
N GLY A 124 -7.34 -5.72 -9.86
CA GLY A 124 -8.20 -4.74 -10.54
C GLY A 124 -7.98 -3.28 -10.13
N MET A 125 -6.88 -2.96 -9.43
CA MET A 125 -6.55 -1.61 -8.96
C MET A 125 -5.32 -1.05 -9.69
N GLN A 126 -5.19 0.27 -9.68
CA GLN A 126 -3.95 0.92 -10.10
C GLN A 126 -2.84 0.66 -9.09
N THR A 127 -1.67 0.25 -9.58
CA THR A 127 -0.49 0.09 -8.73
C THR A 127 0.02 1.44 -8.28
N THR A 128 0.33 1.58 -6.99
CA THR A 128 0.80 2.85 -6.40
C THR A 128 2.17 2.67 -5.76
N ARG A 129 3.05 3.67 -5.95
CA ARG A 129 4.32 3.76 -5.24
C ARG A 129 4.21 4.76 -4.09
N PHE A 130 4.69 4.37 -2.92
CA PHE A 130 4.82 5.23 -1.75
C PHE A 130 6.29 5.32 -1.30
N THR A 131 6.64 6.44 -0.66
CA THR A 131 7.91 6.59 0.05
C THR A 131 7.87 5.82 1.38
N LEU A 132 8.99 5.24 1.79
CA LEU A 132 9.20 4.68 3.14
C LEU A 132 10.08 5.59 4.01
N LYS A 133 10.36 6.81 3.55
CA LYS A 133 11.04 7.82 4.36
C LYS A 133 10.24 8.10 5.63
N GLY A 134 10.85 7.90 6.80
CA GLY A 134 10.19 8.09 8.09
C GLY A 134 9.38 6.88 8.58
N ALA A 135 9.23 5.82 7.77
CA ALA A 135 8.40 4.67 8.13
C ALA A 135 8.92 3.94 9.37
N GLY A 136 10.22 3.73 9.49
CA GLY A 136 10.82 3.02 10.65
C GLY A 136 10.71 3.77 11.98
N GLN A 137 10.47 5.08 11.96
CA GLN A 137 10.22 5.93 13.13
C GLN A 137 8.76 5.88 13.55
N VAL A 138 7.86 5.70 12.59
CA VAL A 138 6.40 5.68 12.78
C VAL A 138 5.90 4.28 13.11
N LEU A 139 6.36 3.27 12.35
CA LEU A 139 6.06 1.87 12.55
C LEU A 139 7.03 1.28 13.60
N PRO A 140 6.56 0.91 14.81
CA PRO A 140 7.39 0.22 15.79
C PRO A 140 7.76 -1.19 15.31
N ALA A 141 8.60 -1.91 16.07
CA ALA A 141 8.73 -3.34 15.82
C ALA A 141 7.37 -4.01 15.93
N PHE A 142 7.10 -5.02 15.08
CA PHE A 142 5.79 -5.68 15.10
C PHE A 142 5.47 -6.26 16.49
N SER A 143 6.47 -6.77 17.20
CA SER A 143 6.32 -7.26 18.58
C SER A 143 6.04 -6.16 19.62
N GLN A 144 6.22 -4.89 19.25
CA GLN A 144 6.00 -3.71 20.08
C GLN A 144 4.78 -2.90 19.62
N SER A 145 4.05 -3.37 18.61
CA SER A 145 2.82 -2.73 18.15
C SER A 145 1.59 -3.38 18.79
N ASP A 146 0.46 -2.67 18.73
CA ASP A 146 -0.84 -3.23 19.11
C ASP A 146 -1.39 -4.20 18.06
N CYS A 147 -0.76 -4.33 16.90
CA CYS A 147 -1.29 -5.10 15.77
C CYS A 147 -1.37 -6.59 16.10
N LYS A 148 -2.50 -7.23 15.78
CA LYS A 148 -2.67 -8.68 15.89
C LYS A 148 -2.90 -9.31 14.52
N VAL A 149 -2.24 -10.44 14.29
CA VAL A 149 -2.48 -11.32 13.13
C VAL A 149 -2.84 -12.71 13.68
N GLY A 150 -3.70 -13.43 12.98
CA GLY A 150 -4.33 -14.67 13.46
C GLY A 150 -5.40 -14.46 14.53
N ALA A 151 -5.76 -13.20 14.84
CA ALA A 151 -6.92 -12.86 15.66
C ALA A 151 -8.19 -12.75 14.80
N ALA A 152 -9.37 -12.72 15.41
CA ALA A 152 -10.63 -12.59 14.67
C ALA A 152 -10.86 -11.15 14.17
N ILE A 153 -11.51 -11.03 13.01
CA ILE A 153 -12.10 -9.76 12.54
C ILE A 153 -13.43 -9.54 13.29
N PRO A 154 -13.72 -8.33 13.81
CA PRO A 154 -14.99 -8.05 14.47
C PRO A 154 -16.18 -8.22 13.54
N ALA A 155 -17.30 -8.71 14.09
CA ALA A 155 -18.55 -8.75 13.35
C ALA A 155 -19.13 -7.34 13.22
N GLY A 156 -19.55 -6.95 12.00
CA GLY A 156 -20.32 -5.72 11.75
C GLY A 156 -19.53 -4.50 11.28
N GLU A 157 -18.22 -4.63 11.02
CA GLU A 157 -17.43 -3.60 10.35
C GLU A 157 -17.48 -3.85 8.83
N ASN A 158 -18.65 -3.58 8.21
CA ASN A 158 -18.82 -3.49 6.75
C ASN A 158 -18.80 -2.02 6.31
#